data_AF-A0A8C2EZX0-F1
#
_entry.id   AF-A0A8C2EZX0-F1
#
_cell.length_a   1.000
_cell.length_b   1.000
_cell.length_c   1.000
_cell.angle_alpha   90.00
_cell.angle_beta   90.00
_cell.angle_gamma   90.00
#
_symmetry.space_group_name_H-M   'P 1'
#
loop_
_entity.id
_entity.type
_entity.pdbx_description
1 polymer ?
#
loop_
_entity_poly.entity_id
_entity_poly.type
_entity_poly.pdbx_seq_one_letter_code
_entity_poly.pdbx_strand_id
1 'polypeptide(L)'
;ISCGYTGALNVEQKDAIIRAIVLHATFRVTPMLGDLHKGLQLYGLLDILKEHPSLCKSLFVPGEDCTMQTIYSELQGLQKRAKIINYFQDFLQEIECGGGAEDAAEVEKSYLTVPRVMQWITGQGHKPLLLSEQKAFQIVFKFDHDCKVRMPQHTICFPIVSACTNTVTFPVAHMTTYEDFKCIIVQAIKSGGAFSRV
;
A
#
# COMPACT_ATOMS: atom_id res chain seq x y z
N ILE A 1 -12.68 -27.23 -15.70
CA ILE A 1 -13.70 -26.80 -14.72
C ILE A 1 -14.53 -25.72 -15.38
N SER A 2 -15.82 -25.97 -15.60
CA SER A 2 -16.76 -25.01 -16.19
C SER A 2 -17.48 -24.24 -15.08
N CYS A 3 -16.81 -23.26 -14.48
CA CYS A 3 -17.36 -22.42 -13.40
C CYS A 3 -17.65 -20.97 -13.83
N GLY A 4 -17.57 -20.67 -15.14
CA GLY A 4 -17.86 -19.36 -15.68
C GLY A 4 -19.36 -19.07 -15.73
N TYR A 5 -19.74 -17.82 -15.53
CA TYR A 5 -21.09 -17.35 -15.84
C TYR A 5 -21.26 -17.31 -17.35
N THR A 6 -22.27 -18.01 -17.88
CA THR A 6 -22.54 -18.13 -19.33
C THR A 6 -23.82 -17.41 -19.76
N GLY A 7 -24.51 -16.74 -18.84
CA GLY A 7 -25.72 -15.96 -19.13
C GLY A 7 -25.42 -14.57 -19.68
N ALA A 8 -26.48 -13.80 -19.95
CA ALA A 8 -26.35 -12.42 -20.39
C ALA A 8 -25.86 -11.51 -19.25
N LEU A 9 -24.97 -10.56 -19.57
CA LEU A 9 -24.47 -9.59 -18.60
C LEU A 9 -25.53 -8.50 -18.37
N ASN A 10 -26.20 -8.55 -17.23
CA ASN A 10 -27.18 -7.56 -16.80
C ASN A 10 -27.17 -7.35 -15.28
N VAL A 11 -27.84 -6.29 -14.81
CA VAL A 11 -27.79 -5.86 -13.41
C VAL A 11 -28.51 -6.86 -12.50
N GLU A 12 -29.53 -7.53 -13.03
CA GLU A 12 -30.34 -8.52 -12.33
C GLU A 12 -29.51 -9.77 -11.97
N GLN A 13 -28.47 -10.07 -12.74
CA GLN A 13 -27.60 -11.23 -12.55
C GLN A 13 -26.25 -10.88 -11.91
N LYS A 14 -26.08 -9.65 -11.42
CA LYS A 14 -24.85 -9.15 -10.80
C LYS A 14 -24.26 -10.11 -9.77
N ASP A 15 -25.09 -10.64 -8.86
CA ASP A 15 -24.61 -11.54 -7.81
C ASP A 15 -24.15 -12.89 -8.37
N ALA A 16 -24.81 -13.40 -9.41
CA ALA A 16 -24.42 -14.64 -10.07
C ALA A 16 -23.08 -14.47 -10.80
N ILE A 17 -22.86 -13.32 -11.45
CA ILE A 17 -21.62 -12.95 -12.10
C ILE A 17 -20.49 -12.82 -11.07
N ILE A 18 -20.70 -12.09 -9.97
CA ILE A 18 -19.72 -11.94 -8.88
C ILE A 18 -19.36 -13.30 -8.29
N ARG A 19 -20.36 -14.14 -7.98
CA ARG A 19 -20.12 -15.50 -7.47
C ARG A 19 -19.28 -16.33 -8.44
N ALA A 20 -19.55 -16.28 -9.73
CA ALA A 20 -18.76 -17.01 -10.72
C ALA A 20 -17.31 -16.52 -10.79
N ILE A 21 -17.07 -15.20 -10.70
CA ILE A 21 -15.72 -14.63 -10.65
C ILE A 21 -14.97 -15.10 -9.40
N VAL A 22 -15.59 -14.98 -8.23
CA VAL A 22 -15.00 -15.42 -6.95
C VAL A 22 -14.73 -16.93 -6.97
N LEU A 23 -15.69 -17.73 -7.45
CA LEU A 23 -15.55 -19.17 -7.58
C LEU A 23 -14.40 -19.52 -8.51
N HIS A 24 -14.29 -18.86 -9.66
CA HIS A 24 -13.20 -19.09 -10.60
C HIS A 24 -11.83 -18.71 -10.01
N ALA A 25 -11.73 -17.57 -9.34
CA ALA A 25 -10.49 -17.12 -8.70
C ALA A 25 -10.04 -18.06 -7.57
N THR A 26 -10.98 -18.52 -6.73
CA THR A 26 -10.70 -19.41 -5.60
C THR A 26 -10.37 -20.85 -6.04
N PHE A 27 -11.11 -21.40 -7.02
CA PHE A 27 -10.90 -22.78 -7.50
C PHE A 27 -9.54 -23.01 -8.14
N ARG A 28 -8.90 -21.97 -8.70
CA ARG A 28 -7.55 -22.07 -9.27
C ARG A 28 -6.50 -22.40 -8.22
N VAL A 29 -6.75 -22.04 -6.95
CA VAL A 29 -5.81 -22.24 -5.84
C VAL A 29 -6.10 -23.56 -5.10
N THR A 30 -7.32 -24.09 -5.19
CA THR A 30 -7.72 -25.36 -4.56
C THR A 30 -6.81 -26.56 -4.85
N PRO A 31 -6.38 -26.86 -6.09
CA PRO A 31 -5.48 -27.98 -6.32
C PRO A 31 -4.11 -27.79 -5.64
N MET A 32 -3.55 -26.58 -5.68
CA MET A 32 -2.28 -26.27 -5.00
C MET A 32 -2.42 -26.39 -3.48
N LEU A 33 -3.50 -25.89 -2.89
CA LEU A 33 -3.78 -26.03 -1.46
C LEU A 33 -4.03 -27.49 -1.07
N GLY A 34 -4.66 -28.27 -1.94
CA GLY A 34 -4.87 -29.72 -1.74
C GLY A 34 -3.55 -30.49 -1.71
N ASP A 35 -2.63 -30.16 -2.61
CA ASP A 35 -1.31 -30.80 -2.63
C ASP A 35 -0.43 -30.35 -1.47
N LEU A 36 -0.47 -29.06 -1.10
CA LEU A 36 0.17 -28.56 0.12
C LEU A 36 -0.38 -29.26 1.37
N HIS A 37 -1.70 -29.40 1.48
CA HIS A 37 -2.36 -30.09 2.59
C HIS A 37 -1.92 -31.55 2.69
N LYS A 38 -1.89 -32.30 1.57
CA LYS A 38 -1.39 -33.68 1.54
C LYS A 38 0.08 -33.75 1.96
N GLY A 39 0.91 -32.84 1.46
CA GLY A 39 2.31 -32.73 1.85
C GLY A 39 2.47 -32.54 3.36
N LEU A 40 1.76 -31.57 3.95
CA LEU A 40 1.78 -31.32 5.38
C LEU A 40 1.27 -32.52 6.20
N GLN A 41 0.24 -33.21 5.71
CA GLN A 41 -0.32 -34.39 6.36
C GLN A 41 0.68 -35.56 6.38
N LEU A 42 1.44 -35.78 5.31
CA LEU A 42 2.45 -36.85 5.23
C LEU A 42 3.52 -36.73 6.33
N TYR A 43 3.82 -35.50 6.77
CA TYR A 43 4.80 -35.22 7.82
C TYR A 43 4.16 -35.01 9.20
N GLY A 44 2.85 -35.27 9.36
CA GLY A 44 2.13 -35.05 10.62
C GLY A 44 1.99 -33.56 11.03
N LEU A 45 2.40 -32.64 10.17
CA LEU A 45 2.37 -31.19 10.43
C LEU A 45 0.95 -30.64 10.46
N LEU A 46 0.01 -31.28 9.80
CA LEU A 46 -1.37 -30.82 9.72
C LEU A 46 -2.08 -30.82 11.08
N ASP A 47 -1.81 -31.82 11.92
CA ASP A 47 -2.42 -31.91 13.25
C ASP A 47 -1.80 -30.88 14.20
N ILE A 48 -0.48 -30.69 14.12
CA ILE A 48 0.24 -29.63 14.84
C ILE A 48 -0.27 -28.23 14.45
N LEU A 49 -0.55 -28.00 13.16
CA LEU A 49 -1.13 -26.74 12.68
C LEU A 49 -2.52 -26.46 13.25
N LYS A 50 -3.34 -27.51 13.41
CA LYS A 50 -4.69 -27.40 13.98
C LYS A 50 -4.66 -27.18 15.49
N GLU A 51 -3.78 -27.88 16.19
CA GLU A 51 -3.64 -27.80 17.65
C GLU A 51 -2.93 -26.52 18.10
N HIS A 52 -1.97 -26.02 17.31
CA HIS A 52 -1.12 -24.89 17.66
C HIS A 52 -1.01 -23.82 16.56
N PRO A 53 -2.14 -23.22 16.12
CA PRO A 53 -2.15 -22.28 15.00
C PRO A 53 -1.34 -21.01 15.26
N SER A 54 -1.29 -20.53 16.50
CA SER A 54 -0.52 -19.33 16.87
C SER A 54 0.99 -19.56 16.79
N LEU A 55 1.47 -20.73 17.24
CA LEU A 55 2.89 -21.09 17.18
C LEU A 55 3.36 -21.34 15.75
N CYS A 56 2.49 -21.94 14.93
CA CYS A 56 2.81 -22.23 13.54
C CYS A 56 2.70 -21.02 12.62
N LYS A 57 2.07 -19.92 13.07
CA LYS A 57 1.88 -18.71 12.25
C LYS A 57 3.20 -18.19 11.67
N SER A 58 4.28 -18.21 12.45
CA SER A 58 5.60 -17.75 12.03
C SER A 58 6.25 -18.62 10.93
N LEU A 59 5.79 -19.87 10.76
CA LEU A 59 6.26 -20.75 9.68
C LEU A 59 5.73 -20.32 8.30
N PHE A 60 4.60 -19.63 8.26
CA PHE A 60 3.92 -19.21 7.03
C PHE A 60 3.90 -17.70 6.85
N VAL A 61 4.20 -16.94 7.91
CA VAL A 61 4.23 -15.48 7.92
C VAL A 61 5.58 -15.05 8.48
N PRO A 62 6.42 -14.34 7.70
CA PRO A 62 7.68 -13.80 8.19
C PRO A 62 7.46 -12.92 9.44
N GLY A 63 8.32 -13.07 10.44
CA GLY A 63 8.31 -12.24 11.65
C GLY A 63 8.70 -10.78 11.39
N GLU A 64 8.58 -9.94 12.42
CA GLU A 64 8.91 -8.50 12.39
C GLU A 64 10.42 -8.17 12.28
N ASP A 65 11.24 -9.02 11.68
CA ASP A 65 12.64 -8.68 11.44
C ASP A 65 12.78 -7.97 10.10
N CYS A 66 12.56 -6.66 10.09
CA CYS A 66 13.15 -5.75 9.11
C CYS A 66 12.86 -4.30 9.49
N THR A 67 13.83 -3.62 10.09
CA THR A 67 13.93 -2.16 10.01
C THR A 67 13.77 -1.73 8.55
N MET A 68 12.93 -0.71 8.32
CA MET A 68 12.92 0.03 7.06
C MET A 68 14.30 0.67 6.91
N GLN A 69 15.22 -0.02 6.23
CA GLN A 69 16.38 0.65 5.65
C GLN A 69 15.82 1.57 4.57
N THR A 70 15.56 2.81 4.97
CA THR A 70 15.31 3.94 4.08
C THR A 70 16.38 3.89 3.00
N ILE A 71 16.01 3.45 1.81
CA ILE A 71 16.92 3.34 0.67
C ILE A 71 17.24 4.77 0.25
N TYR A 72 18.37 5.28 0.75
CA TYR A 72 19.05 6.42 0.17
C TYR A 72 19.51 6.02 -1.22
N SER A 73 18.81 6.50 -2.25
CA SER A 73 19.42 6.68 -3.56
C SER A 73 20.02 8.09 -3.59
N GLU A 74 21.33 8.14 -3.78
CA GLU A 74 22.13 9.36 -3.86
C GLU A 74 21.49 10.40 -4.80
N LEU A 75 20.98 11.49 -4.23
CA LEU A 75 20.61 12.68 -4.99
C LEU A 75 21.30 13.90 -4.36
N GLN A 76 22.62 13.97 -4.55
CA GLN A 76 23.30 15.26 -4.55
C GLN A 76 22.80 16.05 -5.76
N GLY A 77 21.79 16.89 -5.55
CA GLY A 77 21.26 17.76 -6.59
C GLY A 77 19.92 18.39 -6.24
N LEU A 78 20.00 19.65 -5.78
CA LEU A 78 18.92 20.65 -5.67
C LEU A 78 18.14 20.66 -4.34
N GLN A 79 18.55 21.55 -3.45
CA GLN A 79 18.03 21.86 -2.10
C GLN A 79 16.48 21.77 -1.94
N LYS A 80 15.69 22.16 -2.96
CA LYS A 80 14.22 22.08 -2.93
C LYS A 80 13.65 20.66 -3.06
N ARG A 81 14.34 19.76 -3.79
CA ARG A 81 13.95 18.34 -3.94
C ARG A 81 14.20 17.59 -2.63
N ALA A 82 15.35 17.83 -2.01
CA ALA A 82 15.67 17.33 -0.68
C ALA A 82 14.62 17.80 0.35
N LYS A 83 14.14 19.05 0.26
CA LYS A 83 13.15 19.59 1.19
C LYS A 83 11.84 18.79 1.23
N ILE A 84 11.26 18.47 0.07
CA ILE A 84 9.99 17.71 0.00
C ILE A 84 10.21 16.25 0.44
N ILE A 85 11.36 15.66 0.11
CA ILE A 85 11.70 14.32 0.59
C ILE A 85 11.85 14.31 2.12
N ASN A 86 12.51 15.31 2.69
CA ASN A 86 12.62 15.47 4.13
C ASN A 86 11.23 15.64 4.76
N TYR A 87 10.37 16.48 4.19
CA TYR A 87 8.97 16.60 4.65
C TYR A 87 8.22 15.27 4.61
N PHE A 88 8.44 14.46 3.57
CA PHE A 88 7.82 13.14 3.49
C PHE A 88 8.38 12.19 4.57
N GLN A 89 9.68 12.22 4.83
CA GLN A 89 10.32 11.44 5.89
C GLN A 89 9.83 11.86 7.28
N ASP A 90 9.83 13.17 7.57
CA ASP A 90 9.33 13.75 8.81
C ASP A 90 7.86 13.38 9.03
N PHE A 91 7.05 13.43 7.97
CA PHE A 91 5.65 13.02 7.99
C PHE A 91 5.47 11.53 8.31
N LEU A 92 6.25 10.64 7.68
CA LEU A 92 6.22 9.21 7.98
C LEU A 92 6.67 8.94 9.42
N GLN A 93 7.70 9.64 9.89
CA GLN A 93 8.18 9.53 11.27
C GLN A 93 7.13 10.01 12.27
N GLU A 94 6.45 11.13 11.98
CA GLU A 94 5.39 11.68 12.83
C GLU A 94 4.23 10.70 13.00
N ILE A 95 3.81 10.03 11.92
CA ILE A 95 2.73 9.02 11.98
C ILE A 95 3.16 7.70 12.62
N GLU A 96 4.46 7.36 12.61
CA GLU A 96 5.00 6.20 13.37
C GLU A 96 5.12 6.51 14.87
N CYS A 97 5.63 7.68 15.23
CA CYS A 97 5.83 8.10 16.63
C CYS A 97 4.57 8.62 17.32
N GLY A 98 3.59 9.11 16.57
CA GLY A 98 2.36 9.71 17.08
C GLY A 98 1.40 8.74 17.79
N GLY A 99 1.73 7.45 17.87
CA GLY A 99 1.00 6.43 18.63
C GLY A 99 1.25 6.42 20.15
N GLY A 100 2.01 7.39 20.70
CA GLY A 100 2.45 7.38 22.09
C GLY A 100 2.25 8.67 22.91
N ALA A 101 1.46 9.64 22.46
CA ALA A 101 1.16 10.84 23.24
C ALA A 101 -0.35 11.01 23.42
N GLU A 102 -0.81 10.71 24.64
CA GLU A 102 -2.07 11.18 25.20
C GLU A 102 -2.12 12.72 25.06
N ASP A 103 -3.31 13.26 24.74
CA ASP A 103 -3.61 14.68 24.56
C ASP A 103 -3.19 15.36 23.24
N ALA A 104 -4.01 15.19 22.18
CA ALA A 104 -4.44 16.28 21.30
C ALA A 104 -5.51 15.79 20.30
N ALA A 105 -6.73 16.33 20.45
CA ALA A 105 -7.87 16.30 19.53
C ALA A 105 -8.24 14.93 18.93
N GLU A 106 -9.10 14.22 19.66
CA GLU A 106 -9.81 13.04 19.20
C GLU A 106 -10.63 13.37 17.93
N VAL A 107 -10.50 12.52 16.90
CA VAL A 107 -11.34 12.34 15.68
C VAL A 107 -10.55 12.31 14.36
N GLU A 108 -9.38 12.98 14.21
CA GLU A 108 -8.62 12.97 12.94
C GLU A 108 -7.36 12.08 12.87
N LYS A 109 -6.80 11.66 14.01
CA LYS A 109 -5.55 10.85 14.05
C LYS A 109 -5.74 9.36 13.71
N SER A 110 -6.98 8.84 13.66
CA SER A 110 -7.21 7.38 13.76
C SER A 110 -7.05 6.56 12.47
N TYR A 111 -6.79 7.19 11.31
CA TYR A 111 -6.84 6.48 10.00
C TYR A 111 -5.54 6.52 9.21
N LEU A 112 -4.53 7.27 9.64
CA LEU A 112 -3.31 7.48 8.87
C LEU A 112 -2.13 6.74 9.50
N THR A 113 -1.74 5.63 8.87
CA THR A 113 -0.60 4.80 9.27
C THR A 113 0.41 4.71 8.13
N VAL A 114 1.68 4.37 8.41
CA VAL A 114 2.67 4.15 7.33
C VAL A 114 2.21 3.12 6.31
N PRO A 115 1.66 1.95 6.69
CA PRO A 115 1.10 1.01 5.72
C PRO A 115 0.01 1.63 4.85
N ARG A 116 -0.81 2.53 5.40
CA ARG A 116 -1.86 3.22 4.64
C ARG A 116 -1.27 4.19 3.62
N VAL A 117 -0.23 4.93 3.98
CA VAL A 117 0.50 5.82 3.07
C VAL A 117 1.17 5.01 1.96
N MET A 118 1.86 3.93 2.32
CA MET A 118 2.50 3.05 1.35
C MET A 118 1.48 2.40 0.40
N GLN A 119 0.34 1.93 0.91
CA GLN A 119 -0.74 1.41 0.08
C GLN A 119 -1.29 2.44 -0.89
N TRP A 120 -1.43 3.69 -0.46
CA TRP A 120 -1.87 4.74 -1.37
C TRP A 120 -0.86 4.94 -2.51
N ILE A 121 0.45 4.92 -2.23
CA ILE A 121 1.52 5.13 -3.23
C ILE A 121 1.72 3.93 -4.16
N THR A 122 1.74 2.72 -3.62
CA THR A 122 2.20 1.50 -4.33
C THR A 122 1.08 0.50 -4.60
N GLY A 123 -0.13 0.77 -4.08
CA GLY A 123 -1.23 -0.20 -4.08
C GLY A 123 -1.08 -1.31 -3.04
N GLN A 124 0.05 -1.41 -2.34
CA GLN A 124 0.32 -2.44 -1.32
C GLN A 124 0.79 -1.80 -0.02
N GLY A 125 0.05 -2.06 1.07
CA GLY A 125 0.48 -1.66 2.42
C GLY A 125 1.53 -2.57 3.03
N HIS A 126 1.82 -3.70 2.38
CA HIS A 126 2.77 -4.70 2.85
C HIS A 126 4.15 -4.51 2.23
N LYS A 127 5.18 -4.80 3.02
CA LYS A 127 6.56 -4.86 2.55
C LYS A 127 6.78 -6.17 1.75
N PRO A 128 7.49 -6.13 0.60
CA PRO A 128 7.91 -7.35 -0.09
C PRO A 128 8.72 -8.27 0.83
N LEU A 129 8.45 -9.57 0.77
CA LEU A 129 9.06 -10.54 1.68
C LEU A 129 10.37 -11.09 1.14
N LEU A 130 10.46 -11.33 -0.18
CA LEU A 130 11.65 -11.91 -0.79
C LEU A 130 12.77 -10.88 -0.89
N LEU A 131 14.00 -11.24 -0.54
CA LEU A 131 15.17 -10.36 -0.65
C LEU A 131 15.38 -9.81 -2.07
N SER A 132 15.07 -10.60 -3.10
CA SER A 132 15.11 -10.16 -4.50
C SER A 132 14.06 -9.08 -4.80
N GLU A 133 12.84 -9.25 -4.28
CA GLU A 133 11.77 -8.26 -4.42
C GLU A 133 12.06 -7.01 -3.61
N GLN A 134 12.59 -7.13 -2.39
CA GLN A 134 13.00 -5.99 -1.56
C GLN A 134 14.08 -5.16 -2.26
N LYS A 135 15.07 -5.80 -2.91
CA LYS A 135 16.11 -5.10 -3.69
C LYS A 135 15.54 -4.41 -4.94
N ALA A 136 14.52 -5.00 -5.56
CA ALA A 136 13.87 -4.45 -6.75
C ALA A 136 12.80 -3.39 -6.42
N PHE A 137 12.29 -3.39 -5.18
CA PHE A 137 11.23 -2.50 -4.75
C PHE A 137 11.77 -1.08 -4.59
N GLN A 138 11.38 -0.23 -5.54
CA GLN A 138 11.75 1.18 -5.56
C GLN A 138 10.50 2.02 -5.75
N ILE A 139 10.39 3.08 -4.94
CA ILE A 139 9.38 4.12 -5.10
C ILE A 139 10.03 5.27 -5.87
N VAL A 140 9.43 5.66 -6.99
CA VAL A 140 9.93 6.71 -7.87
C VAL A 140 9.28 8.04 -7.47
N PHE A 141 10.09 8.97 -7.01
CA PHE A 141 9.66 10.34 -6.70
C PHE A 141 9.88 11.27 -7.90
N LYS A 142 8.81 11.90 -8.36
CA LYS A 142 8.83 12.95 -9.39
C LYS A 142 8.40 14.27 -8.79
N PHE A 143 8.89 15.35 -9.38
CA PHE A 143 8.65 16.71 -8.91
C PHE A 143 8.13 17.54 -10.05
N ASP A 144 6.91 18.03 -9.91
CA ASP A 144 6.27 18.91 -10.89
C ASP A 144 6.49 20.37 -10.49
N HIS A 145 7.25 21.08 -11.31
CA HIS A 145 7.56 22.49 -11.13
C HIS A 145 6.67 23.41 -11.99
N ASP A 146 6.03 22.85 -13.01
CA ASP A 146 5.45 23.64 -14.11
C ASP A 146 3.92 23.67 -14.05
N CYS A 147 3.31 23.25 -12.94
CA CYS A 147 1.85 23.31 -12.76
C CYS A 147 1.30 24.72 -13.06
N LYS A 148 2.00 25.77 -12.63
CA LYS A 148 1.62 27.19 -12.86
C LYS A 148 1.81 27.63 -14.31
N VAL A 149 2.72 27.00 -15.05
CA VAL A 149 2.88 27.25 -16.50
C VAL A 149 1.73 26.59 -17.26
N ARG A 150 1.40 25.35 -16.90
CA ARG A 150 0.32 24.59 -17.57
C ARG A 150 -1.07 25.12 -17.26
N MET A 151 -1.32 25.54 -16.03
CA MET A 151 -2.59 26.14 -15.61
C MET A 151 -2.35 27.37 -14.71
N PRO A 152 -2.22 28.58 -15.24
CA PRO A 152 -1.86 29.75 -14.42
C PRO A 152 -2.82 30.07 -13.26
N GLN A 153 -4.11 29.76 -13.44
CA GLN A 153 -5.19 30.17 -12.53
C GLN A 153 -5.52 29.16 -11.42
N HIS A 154 -4.88 27.98 -11.37
CA HIS A 154 -5.20 27.01 -10.31
C HIS A 154 -4.68 27.49 -8.95
N THR A 155 -5.42 27.16 -7.90
CA THR A 155 -5.09 27.55 -6.52
C THR A 155 -4.25 26.50 -5.81
N ILE A 156 -4.48 25.23 -6.09
CA ILE A 156 -3.80 24.09 -5.45
C ILE A 156 -3.63 22.93 -6.45
N CYS A 157 -2.65 22.07 -6.22
CA CYS A 157 -2.50 20.79 -6.90
C CYS A 157 -2.35 19.67 -5.86
N PHE A 158 -2.85 18.49 -6.21
CA PHE A 158 -2.62 17.28 -5.42
C PHE A 158 -1.56 16.40 -6.08
N PRO A 159 -0.87 15.54 -5.31
CA PRO A 159 0.08 14.60 -5.87
C PRO A 159 -0.60 13.61 -6.80
N ILE A 160 0.12 13.19 -7.83
CA ILE A 160 -0.33 12.16 -8.76
C ILE A 160 0.39 10.87 -8.42
N VAL A 161 -0.36 9.80 -8.22
CA VAL A 161 0.16 8.49 -7.87
C VAL A 161 -0.15 7.47 -8.97
N SER A 162 0.86 6.66 -9.30
CA SER A 162 0.72 5.48 -10.15
C SER A 162 1.22 4.26 -9.38
N ALA A 163 0.28 3.51 -8.80
CA ALA A 163 0.57 2.29 -8.04
C ALA A 163 1.27 1.23 -8.91
N CYS A 164 0.86 1.07 -10.18
CA CYS A 164 1.47 0.10 -11.10
C CYS A 164 2.97 0.34 -11.36
N THR A 165 3.43 1.58 -11.22
CA THR A 165 4.83 1.96 -11.44
C THR A 165 5.52 2.46 -10.17
N ASN A 166 4.89 2.27 -8.99
CA ASN A 166 5.34 2.79 -7.70
C ASN A 166 5.79 4.26 -7.76
N THR A 167 5.08 5.09 -8.52
CA THR A 167 5.50 6.47 -8.80
C THR A 167 4.58 7.46 -8.11
N VAL A 168 5.16 8.43 -7.39
CA VAL A 168 4.45 9.61 -6.87
C VAL A 168 5.06 10.87 -7.44
N THR A 169 4.20 11.80 -7.88
CA THR A 169 4.60 13.11 -8.41
C THR A 169 4.12 14.21 -7.48
N PHE A 170 5.05 14.95 -6.87
CA PHE A 170 4.75 16.04 -5.95
C PHE A 170 4.66 17.40 -6.65
N PRO A 171 3.59 18.18 -6.41
CA PRO A 171 3.44 19.52 -6.97
C PRO A 171 4.23 20.55 -6.15
N VAL A 172 5.49 20.77 -6.52
CA VAL A 172 6.47 21.51 -5.70
C VAL A 172 6.05 22.93 -5.38
N ALA A 173 5.34 23.60 -6.29
CA ALA A 173 4.92 24.99 -6.11
C ALA A 173 3.93 25.20 -4.95
N HIS A 174 3.27 24.12 -4.49
CA HIS A 174 2.26 24.17 -3.42
C HIS A 174 2.73 23.49 -2.13
N MET A 175 3.94 22.95 -2.11
CA MET A 175 4.51 22.25 -0.95
C MET A 175 5.70 23.02 -0.40
N THR A 176 5.49 24.32 -0.15
CA THR A 176 6.57 25.23 0.24
C THR A 176 7.00 25.05 1.69
N THR A 177 6.06 24.75 2.57
CA THR A 177 6.28 24.45 3.99
C THR A 177 5.87 23.01 4.33
N TYR A 178 6.28 22.53 5.50
CA TYR A 178 5.88 21.21 6.00
C TYR A 178 4.36 21.14 6.20
N GLU A 179 3.73 22.20 6.70
CA GLU A 179 2.27 22.25 6.89
C GLU A 179 1.51 22.21 5.57
N ASP A 180 1.98 22.93 4.54
CA ASP A 180 1.39 22.85 3.19
C ASP A 180 1.47 21.42 2.66
N PHE A 181 2.66 20.82 2.78
CA PHE A 181 2.91 19.44 2.38
C PHE A 181 1.97 18.46 3.10
N LYS A 182 1.91 18.54 4.43
CA LYS A 182 1.08 17.67 5.28
C LYS A 182 -0.39 17.81 4.96
N CYS A 183 -0.90 19.04 4.86
CA CYS A 183 -2.28 19.33 4.50
C CYS A 183 -2.64 18.69 3.14
N ILE A 184 -1.82 18.92 2.11
CA ILE A 184 -2.03 18.36 0.77
C ILE A 184 -1.99 16.84 0.77
N ILE A 185 -1.04 16.21 1.47
CA ILE A 185 -0.88 14.75 1.51
C ILE A 185 -2.03 14.09 2.26
N VAL A 186 -2.39 14.61 3.44
CA VAL A 186 -3.51 14.10 4.24
C VAL A 186 -4.80 14.17 3.44
N GLN A 187 -5.07 15.31 2.79
CA GLN A 187 -6.25 15.47 1.96
C GLN A 187 -6.23 14.53 0.73
N ALA A 188 -5.07 14.39 0.06
CA ALA A 188 -4.92 13.48 -1.08
C ALA A 188 -5.17 12.02 -0.70
N ILE A 189 -4.69 11.56 0.47
CA ILE A 189 -4.91 10.20 0.95
C ILE A 189 -6.36 9.98 1.38
N LYS A 190 -6.99 10.97 2.04
CA LYS A 190 -8.40 10.93 2.43
C LYS A 190 -9.31 10.82 1.21
N SER A 191 -9.03 11.60 0.15
CA SER A 191 -9.86 11.65 -1.05
C SER A 191 -9.48 10.62 -2.13
N GLY A 192 -8.25 10.10 -2.11
CA GLY A 192 -7.71 9.23 -3.17
C GLY A 192 -8.24 7.79 -3.18
N GLY A 193 -9.14 7.44 -2.25
CA GLY A 193 -9.67 6.09 -2.10
C GLY A 193 -8.66 5.11 -1.50
N ALA A 194 -9.16 4.15 -0.73
CA ALA A 194 -8.37 2.96 -0.41
C ALA A 194 -8.27 2.12 -1.69
N PHE A 195 -7.08 1.70 -2.10
CA PHE A 195 -6.96 0.42 -2.82
C PHE A 195 -7.25 -0.75 -1.85
N SER A 196 -8.37 -0.68 -1.12
CA SER A 196 -8.80 -1.73 -0.21
C SER A 196 -9.12 -2.97 -1.04
N ARG A 197 -8.60 -4.11 -0.59
CA ARG A 197 -8.97 -5.41 -1.16
C ARG A 197 -10.50 -5.55 -1.03
N VAL A 198 -11.17 -5.70 -2.17
CA VAL A 198 -12.57 -6.17 -2.26
C VAL A 198 -12.58 -7.68 -2.06
#